data_AF-W2XRR5-F1
#
_entry.id   AF-W2XRR5-F1
#
_cell.length_a   1.000
_cell.length_b   1.000
_cell.length_c   1.000
_cell.angle_alpha   90.00
_cell.angle_beta   90.00
_cell.angle_gamma   90.00
#
_symmetry.space_group_name_H-M   'P 1'
#
loop_
_entity.id
_entity.type
_entity.pdbx_description
1 polymer ?
#
loop_
_entity_poly.entity_id
_entity_poly.type
_entity_poly.pdbx_seq_one_letter_code
_entity_poly.pdbx_strand_id
1 'polypeptide(L)'
;MSNRAKAVSLLIREEVKSDKRQAVVDALTAKLTAKYAKQDPAFASSIASMANRLLLHSQKRIMEADIVALEAVVKKMSMERQKLKQSGTTNGTNGDNNARGNHADGVRATVSAGGESVTRGSRANLEALKEQDEWVLLNALTLVEFESDQEKEKAKLLEKKKMQKAWLDAQQKEKAKCRNTEKKMKEEAFQYQVQDINKWREQESAKLQQQHEGILKVRRERDEQLRQQKLAAEQREAQRKQDEAAEVERVQAELKRLEEDARHRRETEHARMKKLQDENTRVQRQKSRAKLLEHQEDVELMEAYARRLAKEDEDRMRRLQMNLQRRDQRMGIAESLQAQMRQKALEDERRAEEYQKKKDAADILVQQQKEDARYKEALERQKFLLVQRAQKKQRERQEVEDDLTFARQYHAEGRAALEAQQRHVQGIRQRNKSFQKKLIVQMAEQRQGQPMSPLHLPRTLMNSRERSLNAKLLQKLEDPDMGQKVLEKVSPAKEAPVITTTFY
;
A
#
# COMPACT_ATOMS: atom_id res chain seq x y z
N MET A 1 5.65 24.11 10.73
CA MET A 1 6.30 23.85 9.42
C MET A 1 5.87 22.53 8.74
N SER A 2 5.56 21.44 9.47
CA SER A 2 5.30 20.10 8.89
C SER A 2 4.02 19.98 8.03
N ASN A 3 2.93 20.67 8.39
CA ASN A 3 1.64 20.52 7.69
C ASN A 3 1.61 21.18 6.31
N ARG A 4 2.36 22.28 6.13
CA ARG A 4 2.49 22.98 4.83
C ARG A 4 3.31 22.16 3.83
N ALA A 5 4.39 21.52 4.29
CA ALA A 5 5.20 20.63 3.46
C ALA A 5 4.43 19.36 3.04
N LYS A 6 3.60 18.80 3.92
CA LYS A 6 2.72 17.66 3.58
C LYS A 6 1.63 18.04 2.58
N ALA A 7 1.02 19.22 2.72
CA ALA A 7 0.02 19.73 1.79
C ALA A 7 0.61 19.99 0.39
N VAL A 8 1.81 20.58 0.32
CA VAL A 8 2.53 20.81 -0.95
C VAL A 8 2.92 19.49 -1.61
N SER A 9 3.45 18.52 -0.85
CA SER A 9 3.76 17.18 -1.39
C SER A 9 2.52 16.41 -1.85
N LEU A 10 1.36 16.62 -1.22
CA LEU A 10 0.09 16.06 -1.68
C LEU A 10 -0.36 16.71 -2.98
N LEU A 11 -0.29 18.04 -3.09
CA LEU A 11 -0.62 18.78 -4.31
C LEU A 11 0.28 18.38 -5.48
N ILE A 12 1.60 18.34 -5.30
CA ILE A 12 2.55 17.87 -6.32
C ILE A 12 2.24 16.41 -6.72
N ARG A 13 1.85 15.56 -5.76
CA ARG A 13 1.47 14.17 -6.05
C ARG A 13 0.13 14.07 -6.79
N GLU A 14 -0.78 15.01 -6.61
CA GLU A 14 -2.04 15.09 -7.36
C GLU A 14 -1.83 15.64 -8.77
N GLU A 15 -0.99 16.66 -8.94
CA GLU A 15 -0.56 17.19 -10.25
C GLU A 15 0.10 16.10 -11.10
N VAL A 16 1.06 15.35 -10.53
CA VAL A 16 1.71 14.23 -11.23
C VAL A 16 0.73 13.08 -11.57
N LYS A 17 -0.36 12.91 -10.79
CA LYS A 17 -1.42 11.94 -11.11
C LYS A 17 -2.36 12.46 -12.20
N SER A 18 -2.65 13.76 -12.20
CA SER A 18 -3.39 14.46 -13.24
C SER A 18 -2.68 14.31 -14.59
N ASP A 19 -1.38 14.60 -14.65
CA ASP A 19 -0.58 14.50 -15.88
C ASP A 19 -0.56 13.09 -16.46
N LYS A 20 -0.42 12.07 -15.61
CA LYS A 20 -0.45 10.66 -16.04
C LYS A 20 -1.83 10.24 -16.56
N ARG A 21 -2.92 10.79 -16.00
CA ARG A 21 -4.28 10.51 -16.49
C ARG A 21 -4.54 11.23 -17.81
N GLN A 22 -4.05 12.47 -17.95
CA GLN A 22 -4.11 13.20 -19.21
C GLN A 22 -3.35 12.47 -20.31
N ALA A 23 -2.13 11.99 -20.04
CA ALA A 23 -1.35 11.20 -20.98
C ALA A 23 -2.07 9.90 -21.42
N VAL A 24 -2.81 9.25 -20.53
CA VAL A 24 -3.63 8.07 -20.88
C VAL A 24 -4.80 8.45 -21.79
N VAL A 25 -5.48 9.56 -21.52
CA VAL A 25 -6.58 10.04 -22.36
C VAL A 25 -6.09 10.51 -23.73
N ASP A 26 -4.95 11.18 -23.80
CA ASP A 26 -4.35 11.60 -25.06
C ASP A 26 -3.93 10.39 -25.89
N ALA A 27 -3.33 9.36 -25.25
CA ALA A 27 -2.98 8.11 -25.90
C ALA A 27 -4.21 7.32 -26.39
N LEU A 28 -5.30 7.30 -25.61
CA LEU A 28 -6.56 6.66 -26.01
C LEU A 28 -7.23 7.40 -27.15
N THR A 29 -7.26 8.74 -27.09
CA THR A 29 -7.78 9.59 -28.15
C THR A 29 -7.01 9.37 -29.45
N ALA A 30 -5.68 9.37 -29.39
CA ALA A 30 -4.83 9.10 -30.54
C ALA A 30 -5.05 7.70 -31.11
N LYS A 31 -5.10 6.66 -30.26
CA LYS A 31 -5.32 5.27 -30.71
C LYS A 31 -6.70 5.04 -31.31
N LEU A 32 -7.77 5.54 -30.68
CA LEU A 32 -9.14 5.36 -31.15
C LEU A 32 -9.40 6.19 -32.41
N THR A 33 -8.85 7.40 -32.49
CA THR A 33 -8.91 8.24 -33.70
C THR A 33 -8.18 7.57 -34.86
N ALA A 34 -6.96 7.07 -34.62
CA ALA A 34 -6.19 6.34 -35.62
C ALA A 34 -6.88 5.03 -36.05
N LYS A 35 -7.67 4.39 -35.18
CA LYS A 35 -8.33 3.12 -35.49
C LYS A 35 -9.69 3.29 -36.19
N TYR A 36 -10.47 4.30 -35.79
CA TYR A 36 -11.89 4.42 -36.19
C TYR A 36 -12.26 5.75 -36.88
N ALA A 37 -11.40 6.78 -36.84
CA ALA A 37 -11.72 8.12 -37.36
C ALA A 37 -10.64 8.71 -38.30
N LYS A 38 -9.89 7.86 -39.03
CA LYS A 38 -8.78 8.27 -39.92
C LYS A 38 -9.16 9.33 -40.97
N GLN A 39 -10.42 9.35 -41.42
CA GLN A 39 -10.93 10.21 -42.49
C GLN A 39 -12.15 11.05 -42.06
N ASP A 40 -12.42 11.13 -40.76
CA ASP A 40 -13.59 11.85 -40.23
C ASP A 40 -13.17 12.74 -39.05
N PRO A 41 -12.80 14.01 -39.32
CA PRO A 41 -12.32 14.92 -38.28
C PRO A 41 -13.41 15.30 -37.27
N ALA A 42 -14.69 15.27 -37.66
CA ALA A 42 -15.81 15.51 -36.75
C ALA A 42 -16.04 14.33 -35.80
N PHE A 43 -15.79 13.10 -36.27
CA PHE A 43 -15.81 11.93 -35.40
C PHE A 43 -14.57 11.87 -34.49
N ALA A 44 -13.40 12.31 -34.97
CA ALA A 44 -12.19 12.43 -34.16
C ALA A 44 -12.38 13.38 -32.96
N SER A 45 -13.04 14.54 -33.15
CA SER A 45 -13.35 15.47 -32.05
C SER A 45 -14.37 14.88 -31.06
N SER A 46 -15.34 14.09 -31.53
CA SER A 46 -16.26 13.35 -30.68
C SER A 46 -15.56 12.29 -29.83
N ILE A 47 -14.58 11.56 -30.40
CA ILE A 47 -13.73 10.60 -29.67
C ILE A 47 -12.93 11.32 -28.58
N ALA A 48 -12.32 12.47 -28.89
CA ALA A 48 -11.58 13.28 -27.92
C ALA A 48 -12.47 13.75 -26.75
N SER A 49 -13.71 14.18 -27.05
CA SER A 49 -14.68 14.56 -26.02
C SER A 49 -15.09 13.37 -25.13
N MET A 50 -15.33 12.19 -25.70
CA MET A 50 -15.66 10.99 -24.92
C MET A 50 -14.49 10.50 -24.05
N ALA A 51 -13.26 10.58 -24.55
CA ALA A 51 -12.07 10.23 -23.79
C ALA A 51 -11.81 11.23 -22.64
N ASN A 52 -12.00 12.54 -22.87
CA ASN A 52 -11.95 13.56 -21.82
C ASN A 52 -13.08 13.40 -20.78
N ARG A 53 -14.25 12.92 -21.21
CA ARG A 53 -15.38 12.65 -20.29
C ARG A 53 -15.09 11.47 -19.35
N LEU A 54 -14.32 10.46 -19.76
CA LEU A 54 -13.84 9.41 -18.85
C LEU A 54 -12.92 9.96 -17.76
N LEU A 55 -12.12 10.97 -18.09
CA LEU A 55 -11.26 11.68 -17.14
C LEU A 55 -12.08 12.40 -16.06
N LEU A 56 -13.17 13.05 -16.46
CA LEU A 56 -14.07 13.81 -15.57
C LEU A 56 -14.98 12.92 -14.71
N HIS A 57 -15.53 11.83 -15.25
CA HIS A 57 -16.44 10.95 -14.50
C HIS A 57 -15.72 9.90 -13.63
N SER A 58 -14.46 9.56 -13.90
CA SER A 58 -13.70 8.61 -13.07
C SER A 58 -12.95 9.31 -11.93
N GLN A 59 -13.65 9.60 -10.82
CA GLN A 59 -13.00 10.06 -9.57
C GLN A 59 -11.95 9.05 -9.04
N LYS A 60 -12.03 7.78 -9.43
CA LYS A 60 -11.05 6.71 -9.11
C LYS A 60 -10.18 6.36 -10.32
N ARG A 61 -9.18 5.48 -10.14
CA ARG A 61 -8.25 5.02 -11.19
C ARG A 61 -9.05 4.54 -12.41
N ILE A 62 -8.71 5.03 -13.61
CA ILE A 62 -9.29 4.56 -14.88
C ILE A 62 -9.04 3.04 -14.96
N MET A 63 -10.11 2.25 -15.02
CA MET A 63 -10.01 0.79 -15.09
C MET A 63 -10.03 0.31 -16.53
N GLU A 64 -9.53 -0.90 -16.77
CA GLU A 64 -9.55 -1.54 -18.08
C GLU A 64 -10.96 -1.70 -18.63
N ALA A 65 -11.94 -1.98 -17.77
CA ALA A 65 -13.35 -2.06 -18.14
C ALA A 65 -13.90 -0.75 -18.73
N ASP A 66 -13.48 0.41 -18.20
CA ASP A 66 -13.90 1.72 -18.69
C ASP A 66 -13.33 2.00 -20.09
N ILE A 67 -12.09 1.57 -20.33
CA ILE A 67 -11.41 1.67 -21.62
C ILE A 67 -12.08 0.78 -22.66
N VAL A 68 -12.40 -0.47 -22.30
CA VAL A 68 -13.09 -1.43 -23.18
C VAL A 68 -14.51 -0.95 -23.52
N ALA A 69 -15.24 -0.39 -22.54
CA ALA A 69 -16.56 0.18 -22.75
C ALA A 69 -16.50 1.37 -23.73
N LEU A 70 -15.52 2.27 -23.56
CA LEU A 70 -15.33 3.37 -24.51
C LEU A 70 -14.99 2.87 -25.92
N GLU A 71 -14.11 1.89 -26.06
CA GLU A 71 -13.80 1.32 -27.37
C GLU A 71 -15.05 0.69 -28.03
N ALA A 72 -15.89 0.00 -27.27
CA ALA A 72 -17.13 -0.58 -27.79
C ALA A 72 -18.11 0.50 -28.29
N VAL A 73 -18.25 1.61 -27.55
CA VAL A 73 -19.08 2.75 -27.95
C VAL A 73 -18.52 3.42 -29.21
N VAL A 74 -17.22 3.70 -29.26
CA VAL A 74 -16.55 4.29 -30.44
C VAL A 74 -16.67 3.37 -31.66
N LYS A 75 -16.49 2.06 -31.50
CA LYS A 75 -16.67 1.08 -32.58
C LYS A 75 -18.11 1.07 -33.09
N LYS A 76 -19.11 1.13 -32.22
CA LYS A 76 -20.53 1.19 -32.61
C LYS A 76 -20.84 2.45 -33.41
N MET A 77 -20.38 3.62 -32.93
CA MET A 77 -20.56 4.89 -33.64
C MET A 77 -19.82 4.94 -34.98
N SER A 78 -18.62 4.34 -35.06
CA SER A 78 -17.87 4.20 -36.31
C SER A 78 -18.63 3.37 -37.34
N MET A 79 -19.21 2.24 -36.92
CA MET A 79 -19.99 1.36 -37.79
C MET A 79 -21.27 2.04 -38.27
N GLU A 80 -21.96 2.78 -37.39
CA GLU A 80 -23.16 3.54 -37.73
C GLU A 80 -22.86 4.66 -38.75
N ARG A 81 -21.76 5.38 -38.58
CA ARG A 81 -21.30 6.41 -39.53
C ARG A 81 -20.82 5.82 -40.86
N GLN A 82 -20.19 4.64 -40.86
CA GLN A 82 -19.87 3.91 -42.10
C GLN A 82 -21.14 3.45 -42.83
N LYS A 83 -22.16 2.99 -42.11
CA LYS A 83 -23.46 2.65 -42.68
C LYS A 83 -24.15 3.87 -43.31
N LEU A 84 -24.10 5.04 -42.67
CA LEU A 84 -24.62 6.28 -43.26
C LEU A 84 -23.84 6.72 -44.51
N LYS A 85 -22.51 6.58 -44.53
CA LYS A 85 -21.70 6.86 -45.73
C LYS A 85 -21.98 5.88 -46.88
N GLN A 86 -22.25 4.61 -46.59
CA GLN A 86 -22.63 3.62 -47.61
C GLN A 86 -24.08 3.79 -48.09
N SER A 87 -25.00 4.15 -47.20
CA SER A 87 -26.41 4.41 -47.53
C SER A 87 -26.63 5.72 -48.30
N GLY A 88 -25.66 6.65 -48.29
CA GLY A 88 -25.70 7.87 -49.09
C GLY A 88 -25.24 7.70 -50.55
N THR A 89 -24.85 6.49 -50.97
CA THR A 89 -24.31 6.24 -52.33
C THR A 89 -25.17 5.30 -53.18
N THR A 90 -26.41 5.03 -52.79
CA THR A 90 -27.37 4.30 -53.62
C THR A 90 -28.78 4.87 -53.44
N ASN A 91 -29.11 5.87 -54.26
CA ASN A 91 -30.47 5.96 -54.77
C ASN A 91 -30.67 4.79 -55.72
N GLY A 92 -31.64 3.91 -55.42
CA GLY A 92 -31.97 2.79 -56.29
C GLY A 92 -32.77 1.72 -55.57
N THR A 93 -34.09 1.94 -55.50
CA THR A 93 -35.14 0.95 -55.80
C THR A 93 -34.87 -0.52 -55.47
N ASN A 94 -35.58 -1.04 -54.47
CA ASN A 94 -36.43 -2.24 -54.57
C ASN A 94 -36.73 -2.79 -53.17
N GLY A 95 -37.92 -2.47 -52.67
CA GLY A 95 -38.60 -3.34 -51.73
C GLY A 95 -39.49 -4.29 -52.54
N ASP A 96 -39.27 -5.59 -52.41
CA ASP A 96 -40.32 -6.59 -52.60
C ASP A 96 -39.91 -7.96 -52.02
N ASN A 97 -40.69 -8.39 -51.02
CA ASN A 97 -41.37 -9.68 -50.93
C ASN A 97 -40.65 -10.98 -51.34
N ASN A 98 -40.51 -11.92 -50.39
CA ASN A 98 -41.44 -13.07 -50.31
C ASN A 98 -41.07 -14.06 -49.20
N ALA A 99 -42.03 -14.26 -48.30
CA ALA A 99 -42.11 -15.41 -47.41
C ALA A 99 -43.30 -16.27 -47.87
N ARG A 100 -43.06 -17.43 -48.49
CA ARG A 100 -44.00 -18.55 -48.52
C ARG A 100 -43.39 -19.79 -49.19
N GLY A 101 -43.72 -20.96 -48.65
CA GLY A 101 -43.83 -22.19 -49.43
C GLY A 101 -43.16 -23.42 -48.83
N ASN A 102 -43.82 -24.07 -47.88
CA ASN A 102 -43.63 -25.50 -47.61
C ASN A 102 -44.96 -26.21 -47.93
N HIS A 103 -44.97 -27.02 -48.99
CA HIS A 103 -45.94 -28.08 -49.21
C HIS A 103 -45.47 -29.03 -50.32
N ALA A 104 -45.97 -30.27 -50.23
CA ALA A 104 -46.00 -31.37 -51.21
C ALA A 104 -44.76 -32.27 -51.28
N ASP A 105 -44.83 -33.60 -51.41
CA ASP A 105 -45.89 -34.62 -51.29
C ASP A 105 -45.20 -35.99 -51.51
N GLY A 106 -45.88 -37.12 -51.24
CA GLY A 106 -45.45 -38.40 -51.83
C GLY A 106 -45.78 -39.69 -51.08
N VAL A 107 -47.07 -39.96 -50.87
CA VAL A 107 -47.60 -41.32 -50.62
C VAL A 107 -47.76 -42.06 -51.95
N ARG A 108 -47.36 -43.34 -52.03
CA ARG A 108 -47.95 -44.28 -53.01
C ARG A 108 -47.99 -45.73 -52.50
N ALA A 109 -49.10 -46.34 -52.85
CA ALA A 109 -49.70 -47.55 -52.32
C ALA A 109 -49.21 -48.87 -52.95
N THR A 110 -49.67 -49.92 -52.29
CA THR A 110 -49.75 -51.36 -52.60
C THR A 110 -50.27 -51.74 -53.99
N VAL A 111 -49.72 -52.84 -54.53
CA VAL A 111 -50.29 -53.75 -55.57
C VAL A 111 -49.71 -55.14 -55.22
N SER A 112 -50.39 -56.14 -54.68
CA SER A 112 -51.60 -56.91 -55.05
C SER A 112 -51.50 -57.72 -56.35
N ALA A 113 -51.59 -59.04 -56.17
CA ALA A 113 -52.19 -60.04 -57.03
C ALA A 113 -51.50 -60.49 -58.33
N GLY A 114 -51.60 -61.79 -58.54
CA GLY A 114 -51.96 -62.34 -59.85
C GLY A 114 -50.81 -62.92 -60.63
N GLY A 115 -50.58 -64.21 -60.46
CA GLY A 115 -49.69 -65.00 -61.30
C GLY A 115 -50.06 -66.47 -61.22
N GLU A 116 -51.32 -66.78 -61.49
CA GLU A 116 -51.76 -68.14 -61.84
C GLU A 116 -50.94 -68.60 -63.05
N SER A 117 -50.17 -69.67 -62.87
CA SER A 117 -49.63 -70.46 -63.97
C SER A 117 -50.17 -71.86 -63.80
N VAL A 118 -51.31 -72.05 -64.45
CA VAL A 118 -51.88 -73.34 -64.82
C VAL A 118 -50.89 -74.02 -65.75
N THR A 119 -50.19 -75.06 -65.27
CA THR A 119 -49.67 -76.11 -66.15
C THR A 119 -50.37 -77.41 -65.80
N ARG A 120 -51.51 -77.55 -66.46
CA ARG A 120 -52.28 -78.77 -66.68
C ARG A 120 -51.39 -79.73 -67.48
N GLY A 121 -50.59 -80.53 -66.78
CA GLY A 121 -49.84 -81.63 -67.36
C GLY A 121 -50.73 -82.85 -67.50
N SER A 122 -51.30 -83.02 -68.69
CA SER A 122 -51.96 -84.23 -69.14
C SER A 122 -51.14 -85.47 -68.76
N ARG A 123 -51.77 -86.49 -68.17
CA ARG A 123 -51.20 -87.84 -68.12
C ARG A 123 -51.08 -88.31 -69.58
N ALA A 124 -49.93 -88.02 -70.20
CA ALA A 124 -49.58 -88.59 -71.48
C ALA A 124 -49.52 -90.10 -71.30
N ASN A 125 -50.30 -90.80 -72.13
CA ASN A 125 -50.40 -92.24 -72.15
C ASN A 125 -49.04 -92.82 -72.56
N LEU A 126 -48.25 -93.34 -71.60
CA LEU A 126 -46.88 -93.80 -71.83
C LEU A 126 -46.80 -94.93 -72.87
N GLU A 127 -47.91 -95.66 -73.05
CA GLU A 127 -48.06 -96.75 -74.01
C GLU A 127 -48.23 -96.24 -75.46
N ALA A 128 -48.81 -95.05 -75.67
CA ALA A 128 -48.94 -94.45 -77.00
C ALA A 128 -47.63 -93.82 -77.53
N LEU A 129 -46.65 -93.58 -76.65
CA LEU A 129 -45.31 -93.14 -77.06
C LEU A 129 -44.44 -94.29 -77.59
N LYS A 130 -44.69 -95.55 -77.19
CA LYS A 130 -43.91 -96.70 -77.69
C LYS A 130 -44.20 -97.08 -79.14
N GLU A 131 -45.29 -96.57 -79.72
CA GLU A 131 -45.65 -96.74 -81.14
C GLU A 131 -45.10 -95.60 -82.03
N GLN A 132 -44.43 -94.61 -81.44
CA GLN A 132 -43.72 -93.57 -82.19
C GLN A 132 -42.24 -93.94 -82.42
N ASP A 133 -41.67 -93.42 -83.51
CA ASP A 133 -40.29 -93.62 -83.92
C ASP A 133 -39.31 -93.36 -82.76
N GLU A 134 -38.48 -94.35 -82.43
CA GLU A 134 -37.55 -94.35 -81.30
C GLU A 134 -36.58 -93.16 -81.35
N TRP A 135 -36.27 -92.66 -82.55
CA TRP A 135 -35.44 -91.47 -82.74
C TRP A 135 -36.11 -90.18 -82.26
N VAL A 136 -37.43 -90.08 -82.39
CA VAL A 136 -38.19 -88.92 -81.90
C VAL A 136 -38.24 -88.90 -80.38
N LEU A 137 -38.38 -90.08 -79.76
CA LEU A 137 -38.33 -90.24 -78.30
C LEU A 137 -36.95 -89.92 -77.73
N LEU A 138 -35.88 -90.33 -78.40
CA LEU A 138 -34.51 -90.00 -78.00
C LEU A 138 -34.22 -88.49 -78.12
N ASN A 139 -34.73 -87.85 -79.18
CA ASN A 139 -34.62 -86.40 -79.35
C ASN A 139 -35.43 -85.64 -78.29
N ALA A 140 -36.62 -86.13 -77.93
CA ALA A 140 -37.41 -85.57 -76.83
C ALA A 140 -36.72 -85.77 -75.46
N LEU A 141 -36.11 -86.93 -75.22
CA LEU A 141 -35.35 -87.21 -74.00
C LEU A 141 -34.13 -86.27 -73.88
N THR A 142 -33.35 -86.11 -74.95
CA THR A 142 -32.20 -85.20 -74.96
C THR A 142 -32.60 -83.73 -74.79
N LEU A 143 -33.75 -83.32 -75.33
CA LEU A 143 -34.32 -82.00 -75.07
C LEU A 143 -34.72 -81.83 -73.59
N VAL A 144 -35.39 -82.81 -73.00
CA VAL A 144 -35.78 -82.77 -71.57
C VAL A 144 -34.55 -82.81 -70.65
N GLU A 145 -33.52 -83.59 -70.97
CA GLU A 145 -32.24 -83.59 -70.25
C GLU A 145 -31.52 -82.25 -70.35
N PHE A 146 -31.50 -81.64 -71.55
CA PHE A 146 -30.96 -80.30 -71.75
C PHE A 146 -31.74 -79.21 -71.01
N GLU A 147 -33.07 -79.27 -71.00
CA GLU A 147 -33.93 -78.38 -70.23
C GLU A 147 -33.71 -78.56 -68.72
N SER A 148 -33.62 -79.81 -68.25
CA SER A 148 -33.28 -80.13 -66.85
C SER A 148 -31.92 -79.58 -66.45
N ASP A 149 -30.92 -79.68 -67.32
CA ASP A 149 -29.57 -79.16 -67.06
C ASP A 149 -29.54 -77.63 -67.12
N GLN A 150 -30.29 -76.99 -68.02
CA GLN A 150 -30.49 -75.54 -67.99
C GLN A 150 -31.16 -75.06 -66.70
N GLU A 151 -32.17 -75.77 -66.21
CA GLU A 151 -32.83 -75.45 -64.94
C GLU A 151 -31.89 -75.62 -63.75
N LYS A 152 -31.10 -76.70 -63.72
CA LYS A 152 -30.06 -76.89 -62.69
C LYS A 152 -29.02 -75.77 -62.72
N GLU A 153 -28.56 -75.34 -63.89
CA GLU A 153 -27.61 -74.23 -64.01
C GLU A 153 -28.23 -72.89 -63.57
N LYS A 154 -29.50 -72.61 -63.95
CA LYS A 154 -30.23 -71.44 -63.44
C LYS A 154 -30.39 -71.48 -61.92
N ALA A 155 -30.70 -72.64 -61.35
CA ALA A 155 -30.82 -72.84 -59.90
C ALA A 155 -29.47 -72.59 -59.19
N LYS A 156 -28.36 -73.15 -59.69
CA LYS A 156 -27.01 -72.88 -59.18
C LYS A 156 -26.65 -71.40 -59.25
N LEU A 157 -27.03 -70.70 -60.33
CA LEU A 157 -26.75 -69.28 -60.50
C LEU A 157 -27.57 -68.41 -59.53
N LEU A 158 -28.83 -68.77 -59.29
CA LEU A 158 -29.67 -68.15 -58.25
C LEU A 158 -29.13 -68.40 -56.85
N GLU A 159 -28.66 -69.61 -56.56
CA GLU A 159 -28.03 -69.95 -55.28
C GLU A 159 -26.75 -69.15 -55.05
N LYS A 160 -25.87 -69.05 -56.06
CA LYS A 160 -24.67 -68.20 -56.02
C LYS A 160 -25.03 -66.73 -55.77
N LYS A 161 -26.05 -66.19 -56.46
CA LYS A 161 -26.55 -64.83 -56.22
C LYS A 161 -27.09 -64.66 -54.80
N LYS A 162 -27.80 -65.65 -54.27
CA LYS A 162 -28.34 -65.64 -52.90
C LYS A 162 -27.21 -65.65 -51.87
N MET A 163 -26.18 -66.49 -52.06
CA MET A 163 -24.99 -66.50 -51.20
C MET A 163 -24.21 -65.19 -51.26
N GLN A 164 -24.01 -64.64 -52.46
CA GLN A 164 -23.32 -63.36 -52.63
C GLN A 164 -24.07 -62.21 -51.95
N LYS A 165 -25.40 -62.17 -52.08
CA LYS A 165 -26.24 -61.21 -51.38
C LYS A 165 -26.14 -61.37 -49.85
N ALA A 166 -26.25 -62.60 -49.35
CA ALA A 166 -26.12 -62.87 -47.92
C ALA A 166 -24.76 -62.46 -47.35
N TRP A 167 -23.68 -62.66 -48.12
CA TRP A 167 -22.33 -62.23 -47.75
C TRP A 167 -22.18 -60.71 -47.72
N LEU A 168 -22.71 -60.00 -48.73
CA LEU A 168 -22.73 -58.53 -48.76
C LEU A 168 -23.55 -57.94 -47.60
N ASP A 169 -24.73 -58.51 -47.33
CA ASP A 169 -25.60 -58.10 -46.22
C ASP A 169 -24.91 -58.34 -44.86
N ALA A 170 -24.19 -59.46 -44.70
CA ALA A 170 -23.40 -59.74 -43.50
C ALA A 170 -22.26 -58.72 -43.32
N GLN A 171 -21.54 -58.39 -44.39
CA GLN A 171 -20.47 -57.39 -44.36
C GLN A 171 -21.01 -55.99 -44.03
N GLN A 172 -22.18 -55.63 -44.57
CA GLN A 172 -22.82 -54.35 -44.28
C GLN A 172 -23.30 -54.26 -42.83
N LYS A 173 -23.88 -55.34 -42.30
CA LYS A 173 -24.25 -55.45 -40.88
C LYS A 173 -23.03 -55.32 -39.96
N GLU A 174 -21.91 -55.97 -40.30
CA GLU A 174 -20.69 -55.88 -39.49
C GLU A 174 -20.11 -54.45 -39.49
N LYS A 175 -20.03 -53.81 -40.66
CA LYS A 175 -19.63 -52.40 -40.76
C LYS A 175 -20.55 -51.48 -39.96
N ALA A 176 -21.86 -51.73 -39.96
CA ALA A 176 -22.82 -50.95 -39.18
C ALA A 176 -22.62 -51.16 -37.67
N LYS A 177 -22.35 -52.40 -37.23
CA LYS A 177 -21.99 -52.69 -35.83
C LYS A 177 -20.72 -51.95 -35.41
N CYS A 178 -19.63 -52.05 -36.18
CA CYS A 178 -18.38 -51.34 -35.87
C CYS A 178 -18.58 -49.82 -35.81
N ARG A 179 -19.36 -49.23 -36.72
CA ARG A 179 -19.69 -47.80 -36.67
C ARG A 179 -20.48 -47.43 -35.42
N ASN A 180 -21.43 -48.28 -35.01
CA ASN A 180 -22.22 -48.04 -33.81
C ASN A 180 -21.40 -48.19 -32.52
N THR A 181 -20.48 -49.16 -32.44
CA THR A 181 -19.57 -49.27 -31.29
C THR A 181 -18.60 -48.10 -31.24
N GLU A 182 -18.05 -47.66 -32.37
CA GLU A 182 -17.19 -46.47 -32.42
C GLU A 182 -17.93 -45.20 -31.99
N LYS A 183 -19.20 -45.04 -32.40
CA LYS A 183 -20.04 -43.92 -31.93
C LYS A 183 -20.27 -43.96 -30.42
N LYS A 184 -20.55 -45.13 -29.84
CA LYS A 184 -20.71 -45.29 -28.38
C LYS A 184 -19.44 -44.93 -27.63
N MET A 185 -18.29 -45.43 -28.08
CA MET A 185 -16.99 -45.12 -27.46
C MET A 185 -16.68 -43.61 -27.51
N LYS A 186 -17.00 -42.94 -28.63
CA LYS A 186 -16.84 -41.49 -28.76
C LYS A 186 -17.78 -40.71 -27.83
N GLU A 187 -19.02 -41.16 -27.69
CA GLU A 187 -20.00 -40.55 -26.78
C GLU A 187 -19.55 -40.70 -25.31
N GLU A 188 -19.09 -41.89 -24.92
CA GLU A 188 -18.56 -42.15 -23.58
C GLU A 188 -17.32 -41.28 -23.30
N ALA A 189 -16.38 -41.19 -24.24
CA ALA A 189 -15.21 -40.32 -24.11
C ALA A 189 -15.60 -38.84 -23.97
N PHE A 190 -16.60 -38.37 -24.72
CA PHE A 190 -17.14 -37.02 -24.58
C PHE A 190 -17.76 -36.80 -23.20
N GLN A 191 -18.53 -37.76 -22.68
CA GLN A 191 -19.11 -37.67 -21.35
C GLN A 191 -18.04 -37.61 -20.26
N TYR A 192 -16.97 -38.41 -20.34
CA TYR A 192 -15.83 -38.32 -19.42
C TYR A 192 -15.16 -36.94 -19.48
N GLN A 193 -14.96 -36.39 -20.68
CA GLN A 193 -14.36 -35.07 -20.84
C GLN A 193 -15.23 -33.96 -20.20
N VAL A 194 -16.56 -34.04 -20.35
CA VAL A 194 -17.49 -33.11 -19.71
C VAL A 194 -17.43 -33.24 -18.19
N GLN A 195 -17.37 -34.46 -17.64
CA GLN A 195 -17.24 -34.68 -16.20
C GLN A 195 -15.93 -34.11 -15.66
N ASP A 196 -14.81 -34.28 -16.37
CA ASP A 196 -13.51 -33.74 -15.95
C ASP A 196 -13.51 -32.21 -15.98
N ILE A 197 -14.14 -31.59 -16.97
CA ILE A 197 -14.32 -30.14 -17.01
C ILE A 197 -15.15 -29.65 -15.82
N ASN A 198 -16.23 -30.36 -15.47
CA ASN A 198 -17.06 -30.00 -14.32
C ASN A 198 -16.31 -30.15 -13.00
N LYS A 199 -15.58 -31.26 -12.79
CA LYS A 199 -14.72 -31.46 -11.62
C LYS A 199 -13.64 -30.37 -11.52
N TRP A 200 -13.04 -29.98 -12.64
CA TRP A 200 -12.05 -28.90 -12.66
C TRP A 200 -12.68 -27.56 -12.26
N ARG A 201 -13.88 -27.24 -12.76
CA ARG A 201 -14.62 -26.02 -12.37
C ARG A 201 -14.96 -26.00 -10.88
N GLU A 202 -15.37 -27.14 -10.31
CA GLU A 202 -15.64 -27.27 -8.88
C GLU A 202 -14.37 -27.12 -8.03
N GLN A 203 -13.25 -27.70 -8.46
CA GLN A 203 -11.97 -27.52 -7.77
C GLN A 203 -11.50 -26.06 -7.82
N GLU A 204 -11.69 -25.39 -8.95
CA GLU A 204 -11.30 -23.99 -9.12
C GLU A 204 -12.18 -23.06 -8.29
N SER A 205 -13.49 -23.31 -8.23
CA SER A 205 -14.41 -22.56 -7.35
C SER A 205 -14.10 -22.78 -5.87
N ALA A 206 -13.78 -24.02 -5.46
CA ALA A 206 -13.38 -24.33 -4.10
C ALA A 206 -12.06 -23.64 -3.70
N LYS A 207 -11.07 -23.60 -4.60
CA LYS A 207 -9.82 -22.84 -4.36
C LYS A 207 -10.10 -21.35 -4.21
N LEU A 208 -10.97 -20.79 -5.05
CA LEU A 208 -11.34 -19.37 -4.97
C LEU A 208 -12.05 -19.06 -3.63
N GLN A 209 -12.94 -19.94 -3.19
CA GLN A 209 -13.62 -19.83 -1.89
C GLN A 209 -12.61 -19.90 -0.74
N GLN A 210 -11.69 -20.87 -0.73
CA GLN A 210 -10.65 -20.96 0.30
C GLN A 210 -9.75 -19.71 0.34
N GLN A 211 -9.38 -19.15 -0.83
CA GLN A 211 -8.64 -17.89 -0.89
C GLN A 211 -9.46 -16.73 -0.31
N HIS A 212 -10.75 -16.67 -0.64
CA HIS A 212 -11.64 -15.63 -0.12
C HIS A 212 -11.81 -15.73 1.41
N GLU A 213 -12.01 -16.94 1.94
CA GLU A 213 -12.08 -17.21 3.37
C GLU A 213 -10.77 -16.86 4.08
N GLY A 214 -9.62 -17.19 3.47
CA GLY A 214 -8.30 -16.79 3.97
C GLY A 214 -8.15 -15.27 4.05
N ILE A 215 -8.58 -14.53 3.02
CA ILE A 215 -8.58 -13.06 3.02
C ILE A 215 -9.50 -12.51 4.12
N LEU A 216 -10.70 -13.07 4.28
CA LEU A 216 -11.63 -12.66 5.33
C LEU A 216 -11.08 -12.93 6.72
N LYS A 217 -10.42 -14.08 6.94
CA LYS A 217 -9.78 -14.41 8.21
C LYS A 217 -8.69 -13.40 8.57
N VAL A 218 -7.79 -13.08 7.64
CA VAL A 218 -6.74 -12.06 7.84
C VAL A 218 -7.36 -10.68 8.14
N ARG A 219 -8.45 -10.31 7.46
CA ARG A 219 -9.17 -9.04 7.77
C ARG A 219 -9.72 -9.04 9.18
N ARG A 220 -10.38 -10.13 9.61
CA ARG A 220 -10.91 -10.25 10.98
C ARG A 220 -9.81 -10.17 12.02
N GLU A 221 -8.68 -10.86 11.81
CA GLU A 221 -7.53 -10.83 12.71
C GLU A 221 -6.93 -9.42 12.83
N ARG A 222 -6.76 -8.72 11.69
CA ARG A 222 -6.32 -7.31 11.70
C ARG A 222 -7.30 -6.41 12.46
N ASP A 223 -8.60 -6.56 12.25
CA ASP A 223 -9.61 -5.72 12.91
C ASP A 223 -9.69 -6.01 14.42
N GLU A 224 -9.47 -7.26 14.83
CA GLU A 224 -9.33 -7.64 16.23
C GLU A 224 -8.07 -7.01 16.85
N GLN A 225 -6.91 -7.09 16.17
CA GLN A 225 -5.67 -6.44 16.62
C GLN A 225 -5.84 -4.92 16.78
N LEU A 226 -6.53 -4.27 15.84
CA LEU A 226 -6.82 -2.83 15.93
C LEU A 226 -7.75 -2.51 17.11
N ARG A 227 -8.75 -3.35 17.40
CA ARG A 227 -9.61 -3.18 18.57
C ARG A 227 -8.83 -3.34 19.87
N GLN A 228 -8.00 -4.37 19.97
CA GLN A 228 -7.14 -4.59 21.15
C GLN A 228 -6.15 -3.45 21.36
N GLN A 229 -5.53 -2.95 20.29
CA GLN A 229 -4.61 -1.81 20.36
C GLN A 229 -5.30 -0.53 20.84
N LYS A 230 -6.52 -0.24 20.35
CA LYS A 230 -7.32 0.89 20.80
C LYS A 230 -7.67 0.77 22.28
N LEU A 231 -8.17 -0.39 22.69
CA LEU A 231 -8.56 -0.62 24.09
C LEU A 231 -7.36 -0.51 25.04
N ALA A 232 -6.20 -1.01 24.65
CA ALA A 232 -4.96 -0.83 25.42
C ALA A 232 -4.49 0.64 25.47
N ALA A 233 -4.69 1.41 24.39
CA ALA A 233 -4.37 2.83 24.37
C ALA A 233 -5.33 3.63 25.28
N GLU A 234 -6.63 3.34 25.23
CA GLU A 234 -7.65 3.94 26.10
C GLU A 234 -7.38 3.64 27.57
N GLN A 235 -7.01 2.40 27.91
CA GLN A 235 -6.62 2.03 29.28
C GLN A 235 -5.39 2.82 29.78
N ARG A 236 -4.35 2.97 28.94
CA ARG A 236 -3.18 3.78 29.30
C ARG A 236 -3.52 5.25 29.45
N GLU A 237 -4.39 5.79 28.60
CA GLU A 237 -4.85 7.18 28.73
C GLU A 237 -5.68 7.39 30.00
N ALA A 238 -6.56 6.43 30.33
CA ALA A 238 -7.33 6.46 31.57
C ALA A 238 -6.44 6.42 32.81
N GLN A 239 -5.41 5.56 32.82
CA GLN A 239 -4.41 5.51 33.89
C GLN A 239 -3.65 6.84 34.00
N ARG A 240 -3.16 7.39 32.88
CA ARG A 240 -2.50 8.71 32.88
C ARG A 240 -3.38 9.81 33.44
N LYS A 241 -4.66 9.85 33.06
CA LYS A 241 -5.62 10.83 33.61
C LYS A 241 -5.83 10.66 35.11
N GLN A 242 -5.86 9.43 35.61
CA GLN A 242 -5.95 9.17 37.05
C GLN A 242 -4.68 9.63 37.79
N ASP A 243 -3.50 9.31 37.26
CA ASP A 243 -2.22 9.73 37.84
C ASP A 243 -2.07 11.26 37.82
N GLU A 244 -2.41 11.91 36.70
CA GLU A 244 -2.42 13.37 36.57
C GLU A 244 -3.41 14.03 37.54
N ALA A 245 -4.61 13.47 37.70
CA ALA A 245 -5.59 13.97 38.66
C ALA A 245 -5.08 13.84 40.10
N ALA A 246 -4.48 12.69 40.45
CA ALA A 246 -3.89 12.48 41.77
C ALA A 246 -2.73 13.45 42.05
N GLU A 247 -1.87 13.72 41.07
CA GLU A 247 -0.76 14.67 41.20
C GLU A 247 -1.30 16.10 41.38
N VAL A 248 -2.32 16.50 40.62
CA VAL A 248 -2.98 17.80 40.77
C VAL A 248 -3.59 17.95 42.17
N GLU A 249 -4.25 16.92 42.70
CA GLU A 249 -4.78 16.95 44.06
C GLU A 249 -3.66 17.10 45.11
N ARG A 250 -2.53 16.41 44.92
CA ARG A 250 -1.36 16.56 45.81
C ARG A 250 -0.80 17.97 45.79
N VAL A 251 -0.61 18.57 44.60
CA VAL A 251 -0.11 19.94 44.46
C VAL A 251 -1.09 20.95 45.06
N GLN A 252 -2.40 20.75 44.86
CA GLN A 252 -3.42 21.61 45.50
C GLN A 252 -3.39 21.51 47.03
N ALA A 253 -3.21 20.31 47.58
CA ALA A 253 -3.06 20.12 49.02
C ALA A 253 -1.79 20.79 49.56
N GLU A 254 -0.68 20.67 48.85
CA GLU A 254 0.58 21.33 49.22
C GLU A 254 0.47 22.86 49.16
N LEU A 255 -0.17 23.40 48.11
CA LEU A 255 -0.44 24.84 48.01
C LEU A 255 -1.30 25.34 49.17
N LYS A 256 -2.39 24.64 49.51
CA LYS A 256 -3.24 24.98 50.67
C LYS A 256 -2.43 25.00 51.96
N ARG A 257 -1.57 23.99 52.18
CA ARG A 257 -0.69 23.95 53.35
C ARG A 257 0.28 25.13 53.37
N LEU A 258 0.88 25.50 52.24
CA LEU A 258 1.78 26.65 52.15
C LEU A 258 1.03 27.98 52.41
N GLU A 259 -0.21 28.10 51.94
CA GLU A 259 -1.07 29.25 52.23
C GLU A 259 -1.41 29.36 53.72
N GLU A 260 -1.73 28.24 54.37
CA GLU A 260 -1.97 28.16 55.82
C GLU A 260 -0.72 28.52 56.61
N ASP A 261 0.44 27.95 56.26
CA ASP A 261 1.73 28.27 56.89
C ASP A 261 2.08 29.76 56.72
N ALA A 262 1.81 30.34 55.54
CA ALA A 262 2.02 31.76 55.29
C ALA A 262 1.07 32.65 56.10
N ARG A 263 -0.21 32.28 56.23
CA ARG A 263 -1.17 32.97 57.10
C ARG A 263 -0.71 32.92 58.56
N HIS A 264 -0.30 31.75 59.03
CA HIS A 264 0.17 31.58 60.39
C HIS A 264 1.41 32.44 60.68
N ARG A 265 2.36 32.52 59.74
CA ARG A 265 3.51 33.44 59.85
C ARG A 265 3.06 34.90 60.00
N ARG A 266 2.14 35.37 59.16
CA ARG A 266 1.60 36.75 59.26
C ARG A 266 0.92 36.99 60.61
N GLU A 267 0.14 36.04 61.10
CA GLU A 267 -0.50 36.14 62.42
C GLU A 267 0.52 36.24 63.56
N THR A 268 1.56 35.40 63.52
CA THR A 268 2.64 35.44 64.52
C THR A 268 3.44 36.74 64.47
N GLU A 269 3.71 37.29 63.28
CA GLU A 269 4.35 38.60 63.10
C GLU A 269 3.46 39.73 63.61
N HIS A 270 2.17 39.72 63.28
CA HIS A 270 1.21 40.69 63.81
C HIS A 270 1.12 40.63 65.34
N ALA A 271 1.12 39.43 65.93
CA ALA A 271 1.11 39.26 67.38
C ALA A 271 2.40 39.80 68.03
N ARG A 272 3.56 39.60 67.39
CA ARG A 272 4.85 40.16 67.84
C ARG A 272 4.85 41.69 67.76
N MET A 273 4.37 42.24 66.65
CA MET A 273 4.25 43.69 66.47
C MET A 273 3.32 44.32 67.50
N LYS A 274 2.18 43.68 67.79
CA LYS A 274 1.25 44.14 68.83
C LYS A 274 1.90 44.15 70.21
N LYS A 275 2.63 43.08 70.58
CA LYS A 275 3.38 43.03 71.85
C LYS A 275 4.42 44.15 71.95
N LEU A 276 5.16 44.43 70.87
CA LEU A 276 6.12 45.54 70.84
C LEU A 276 5.44 46.91 70.95
N GLN A 277 4.27 47.10 70.34
CA GLN A 277 3.48 48.33 70.51
C GLN A 277 3.01 48.50 71.97
N ASP A 278 2.50 47.44 72.59
CA ASP A 278 2.07 47.46 74.00
C ASP A 278 3.26 47.76 74.94
N GLU A 279 4.44 47.19 74.67
CA GLU A 279 5.66 47.48 75.43
C GLU A 279 6.12 48.93 75.24
N ASN A 280 6.13 49.45 74.01
CA ASN A 280 6.52 50.82 73.72
C ASN A 280 5.58 51.83 74.41
N THR A 281 4.27 51.60 74.33
CA THR A 281 3.29 52.45 75.04
C THR A 281 3.49 52.40 76.56
N ARG A 282 3.80 51.23 77.14
CA ARG A 282 4.13 51.10 78.57
C ARG A 282 5.39 51.88 78.94
N VAL A 283 6.46 51.75 78.16
CA VAL A 283 7.72 52.49 78.37
C VAL A 283 7.50 53.99 78.23
N GLN A 284 6.70 54.43 77.26
CA GLN A 284 6.39 55.85 77.06
C GLN A 284 5.59 56.43 78.24
N ARG A 285 4.63 55.68 78.79
CA ARG A 285 3.91 56.04 80.02
C ARG A 285 4.84 56.11 81.23
N GLN A 286 5.79 55.18 81.34
CA GLN A 286 6.80 55.22 82.41
C GLN A 286 7.71 56.45 82.28
N LYS A 287 8.18 56.76 81.07
CA LYS A 287 8.97 57.96 80.79
C LYS A 287 8.18 59.24 81.09
N SER A 288 6.91 59.33 80.70
CA SER A 288 6.10 60.51 81.01
C SER A 288 5.87 60.67 82.50
N ARG A 289 5.66 59.57 83.24
CA ARG A 289 5.56 59.58 84.69
C ARG A 289 6.86 60.01 85.37
N ALA A 290 8.00 59.48 84.90
CA ALA A 290 9.31 59.86 85.42
C ALA A 290 9.59 61.36 85.19
N LYS A 291 9.31 61.89 84.00
CA LYS A 291 9.41 63.32 83.70
C LYS A 291 8.51 64.18 84.59
N LEU A 292 7.31 63.69 84.91
CA LEU A 292 6.40 64.40 85.81
C LEU A 292 6.95 64.44 87.24
N LEU A 293 7.52 63.33 87.73
CA LEU A 293 8.16 63.27 89.04
C LEU A 293 9.40 64.16 89.09
N GLU A 294 10.27 64.10 88.10
CA GLU A 294 11.44 64.98 87.97
C GLU A 294 11.02 66.46 87.95
N HIS A 295 9.97 66.80 87.19
CA HIS A 295 9.42 68.15 87.20
C HIS A 295 8.85 68.57 88.56
N GLN A 296 8.20 67.66 89.28
CA GLN A 296 7.71 67.92 90.64
C GLN A 296 8.87 68.15 91.61
N GLU A 297 9.91 67.31 91.54
CA GLU A 297 11.14 67.46 92.35
C GLU A 297 11.86 68.78 92.03
N ASP A 298 11.93 69.17 90.76
CA ASP A 298 12.48 70.46 90.33
C ASP A 298 11.66 71.63 90.87
N VAL A 299 10.33 71.54 90.82
CA VAL A 299 9.44 72.56 91.39
C VAL A 299 9.60 72.63 92.91
N GLU A 300 9.65 71.49 93.60
CA GLU A 300 9.89 71.43 95.04
C GLU A 300 11.26 72.01 95.40
N LEU A 301 12.29 71.74 94.61
CA LEU A 301 13.62 72.30 94.78
C LEU A 301 13.63 73.81 94.52
N MET A 302 12.94 74.27 93.47
CA MET A 302 12.77 75.70 93.19
C MET A 302 11.98 76.41 94.28
N GLU A 303 10.93 75.79 94.82
CA GLU A 303 10.17 76.33 95.94
C GLU A 303 11.00 76.36 97.22
N ALA A 304 11.75 75.29 97.52
CA ALA A 304 12.66 75.25 98.64
C ALA A 304 13.76 76.31 98.49
N TYR A 305 14.27 76.49 97.28
CA TYR A 305 15.22 77.53 96.94
C TYR A 305 14.58 78.92 97.04
N ALA A 306 13.35 79.12 96.58
CA ALA A 306 12.62 80.39 96.69
C ALA A 306 12.28 80.72 98.14
N ARG A 307 11.89 79.73 98.95
CA ARG A 307 11.71 79.87 100.40
C ARG A 307 13.03 80.20 101.09
N ARG A 308 14.12 79.56 100.68
CA ARG A 308 15.47 79.86 101.15
C ARG A 308 15.89 81.26 100.72
N LEU A 309 15.63 81.68 99.49
CA LEU A 309 15.92 83.00 98.97
C LEU A 309 15.08 84.06 99.67
N ALA A 310 13.79 83.79 99.93
CA ALA A 310 12.92 84.66 100.71
C ALA A 310 13.40 84.77 102.16
N LYS A 311 13.86 83.67 102.78
CA LYS A 311 14.53 83.71 104.09
C LYS A 311 15.84 84.49 104.01
N GLU A 312 16.64 84.24 102.99
CA GLU A 312 17.90 84.93 102.77
C GLU A 312 17.66 86.40 102.47
N ASP A 313 16.57 86.79 101.81
CA ASP A 313 16.13 88.15 101.48
C ASP A 313 15.39 88.82 102.65
N GLU A 314 14.73 88.08 103.53
CA GLU A 314 14.26 88.58 104.83
C GLU A 314 15.47 88.84 105.72
N ASP A 315 16.41 87.90 105.79
CA ASP A 315 17.70 88.08 106.45
C ASP A 315 18.54 89.13 105.72
N ARG A 316 18.42 89.28 104.39
CA ARG A 316 19.08 90.31 103.60
C ARG A 316 18.38 91.61 103.82
N MET A 317 17.06 91.71 103.95
CA MET A 317 16.30 92.91 104.28
C MET A 317 16.58 93.34 105.70
N ARG A 318 16.74 92.41 106.65
CA ARG A 318 17.26 92.69 108.00
C ARG A 318 18.71 93.14 107.95
N ARG A 319 19.55 92.44 107.17
CA ARG A 319 20.96 92.79 106.93
C ARG A 319 21.11 94.01 106.03
N LEU A 320 20.12 94.43 105.24
CA LEU A 320 20.08 95.54 104.28
C LEU A 320 19.32 96.70 104.91
N GLN A 321 18.53 96.52 105.96
CA GLN A 321 18.30 97.57 106.94
C GLN A 321 19.60 97.86 107.68
N MET A 322 20.32 96.83 108.16
CA MET A 322 21.66 96.98 108.76
C MET A 322 22.75 97.42 107.77
N ASN A 323 22.62 97.08 106.48
CA ASN A 323 23.57 97.40 105.43
C ASN A 323 23.10 98.57 104.56
N LEU A 324 21.85 99.03 104.51
CA LEU A 324 21.50 100.38 104.02
C LEU A 324 22.12 101.42 104.95
N GLN A 325 22.41 101.05 106.20
CA GLN A 325 23.29 101.80 107.10
C GLN A 325 24.79 101.57 106.87
N ARG A 326 25.22 100.59 106.06
CA ARG A 326 26.65 100.26 105.80
C ARG A 326 27.05 100.16 104.31
N ARG A 327 26.13 100.40 103.39
CA ARG A 327 26.21 100.24 101.92
C ARG A 327 25.81 101.54 101.23
N ASP A 328 26.16 102.66 101.86
CA ASP A 328 26.81 103.77 101.16
C ASP A 328 28.25 103.40 100.73
N GLN A 329 28.73 102.19 101.05
CA GLN A 329 30.10 101.77 100.77
C GLN A 329 30.13 100.50 99.89
N ARG A 330 30.00 100.76 98.57
CA ARG A 330 30.66 100.08 97.44
C ARG A 330 30.12 98.72 96.92
N MET A 331 30.31 98.57 95.61
CA MET A 331 29.80 97.57 94.65
C MET A 331 30.89 96.61 94.17
N GLY A 332 30.46 95.37 93.84
CA GLY A 332 30.77 94.69 92.57
C GLY A 332 31.90 93.65 92.57
N ILE A 333 31.59 92.40 92.16
CA ILE A 333 32.52 91.46 91.51
C ILE A 333 31.71 90.53 90.57
N ALA A 334 31.98 90.56 89.25
CA ALA A 334 31.23 89.84 88.21
C ALA A 334 32.09 88.95 87.28
N GLU A 335 33.38 88.74 87.56
CA GLU A 335 34.30 88.15 86.57
C GLU A 335 34.67 86.67 86.81
N SER A 336 34.35 86.08 87.97
CA SER A 336 34.72 84.68 88.26
C SER A 336 33.79 83.63 87.62
N LEU A 337 32.57 84.00 87.21
CA LEU A 337 31.57 83.09 86.64
C LEU A 337 31.88 82.73 85.17
N GLN A 338 32.50 83.65 84.42
CA GLN A 338 32.79 83.49 83.00
C GLN A 338 33.93 82.50 82.74
N ALA A 339 34.85 82.33 83.69
CA ALA A 339 35.97 81.38 83.57
C ALA A 339 35.53 79.91 83.74
N GLN A 340 34.59 79.63 84.66
CA GLN A 340 34.04 78.27 84.86
C GLN A 340 33.20 77.77 83.67
N MET A 341 32.48 78.66 82.99
CA MET A 341 31.70 78.29 81.81
C MET A 341 32.57 77.90 80.61
N ARG A 342 33.73 78.52 80.44
CA ARG A 342 34.65 78.20 79.34
C ARG A 342 35.32 76.84 79.50
N GLN A 343 35.62 76.42 80.73
CA GLN A 343 36.20 75.10 80.97
C GLN A 343 35.21 73.97 80.69
N LYS A 344 33.94 74.13 81.09
CA LYS A 344 32.89 73.13 80.85
C LYS A 344 32.60 72.93 79.35
N ALA A 345 32.63 74.01 78.56
CA ALA A 345 32.40 73.95 77.12
C ALA A 345 33.49 73.13 76.38
N LEU A 346 34.75 73.28 76.78
CA LEU A 346 35.87 72.55 76.17
C LEU A 346 35.85 71.04 76.49
N GLU A 347 35.34 70.65 77.65
CA GLU A 347 35.20 69.23 78.04
C GLU A 347 34.05 68.53 77.33
N ASP A 348 32.97 69.26 77.03
CA ASP A 348 31.85 68.73 76.24
C ASP A 348 32.21 68.62 74.75
N GLU A 349 33.01 69.55 74.22
CA GLU A 349 33.55 69.49 72.84
C GLU A 349 34.46 68.26 72.65
N ARG A 350 35.37 68.00 73.59
CA ARG A 350 36.22 66.79 73.57
C ARG A 350 35.41 65.50 73.59
N ARG A 351 34.35 65.42 74.40
CA ARG A 351 33.46 64.23 74.42
C ARG A 351 32.70 64.05 73.13
N ALA A 352 32.26 65.13 72.48
CA ALA A 352 31.60 65.08 71.18
C ALA A 352 32.54 64.58 70.07
N GLU A 353 33.79 65.06 70.04
CA GLU A 353 34.79 64.62 69.06
C GLU A 353 35.15 63.14 69.20
N GLU A 354 35.31 62.64 70.43
CA GLU A 354 35.59 61.22 70.68
C GLU A 354 34.43 60.32 70.26
N TYR A 355 33.19 60.75 70.51
CA TYR A 355 32.01 60.03 70.07
C TYR A 355 31.91 59.99 68.54
N GLN A 356 32.17 61.12 67.88
CA GLN A 356 32.17 61.21 66.42
C GLN A 356 33.24 60.30 65.80
N LYS A 357 34.47 60.33 66.33
CA LYS A 357 35.56 59.42 65.87
C LYS A 357 35.21 57.94 66.03
N LYS A 358 34.57 57.55 67.13
CA LYS A 358 34.12 56.16 67.36
C LYS A 358 33.01 55.75 66.39
N LYS A 359 32.08 56.65 66.09
CA LYS A 359 31.01 56.43 65.11
C LYS A 359 31.57 56.27 63.70
N ASP A 360 32.45 57.17 63.29
CA ASP A 360 33.07 57.12 61.96
C ASP A 360 33.90 55.84 61.77
N ALA A 361 34.64 55.40 62.81
CA ALA A 361 35.37 54.13 62.78
C ALA A 361 34.44 52.91 62.67
N ALA A 362 33.30 52.91 63.37
CA ALA A 362 32.30 51.85 63.26
C ALA A 362 31.64 51.82 61.87
N ASP A 363 31.33 52.98 61.30
CA ASP A 363 30.74 53.11 59.97
C ASP A 363 31.70 52.59 58.88
N ILE A 364 33.01 52.87 58.99
CA ILE A 364 34.04 52.33 58.08
C ILE A 364 34.09 50.80 58.15
N LEU A 365 34.06 50.21 59.35
CA LEU A 365 34.10 48.76 59.53
C LEU A 365 32.87 48.08 58.92
N VAL A 366 31.68 48.67 59.10
CA VAL A 366 30.43 48.18 58.49
C VAL A 366 30.48 48.29 56.96
N GLN A 367 31.09 49.35 56.41
CA GLN A 367 31.27 49.49 54.96
C GLN A 367 32.20 48.40 54.42
N GLN A 368 33.35 48.16 55.06
CA GLN A 368 34.28 47.10 54.67
C GLN A 368 33.62 45.71 54.69
N GLN A 369 32.85 45.39 55.74
CA GLN A 369 32.13 44.11 55.81
C GLN A 369 31.10 43.96 54.68
N LYS A 370 30.41 45.04 54.30
CA LYS A 370 29.46 45.03 53.18
C LYS A 370 30.17 44.83 51.84
N GLU A 371 31.33 45.44 51.65
CA GLU A 371 32.14 45.26 50.43
C GLU A 371 32.69 43.84 50.33
N ASP A 372 33.21 43.28 51.42
CA ASP A 372 33.68 41.90 51.48
C ASP A 372 32.54 40.90 51.21
N ALA A 373 31.35 41.14 51.76
CA ALA A 373 30.18 40.31 51.50
C ALA A 373 29.77 40.37 50.03
N ARG A 374 29.75 41.56 49.42
CA ARG A 374 29.46 41.74 47.99
C ARG A 374 30.49 41.06 47.11
N TYR A 375 31.77 41.14 47.47
CA TYR A 375 32.85 40.47 46.74
C TYR A 375 32.72 38.94 46.80
N LYS A 376 32.45 38.38 47.98
CA LYS A 376 32.20 36.94 48.16
C LYS A 376 30.98 36.47 47.34
N GLU A 377 29.87 37.20 47.42
CA GLU A 377 28.66 36.87 46.66
C GLU A 377 28.91 36.94 45.14
N ALA A 378 29.63 37.95 44.66
CA ALA A 378 30.00 38.06 43.25
C ALA A 378 30.84 36.87 42.78
N LEU A 379 31.78 36.41 43.61
CA LEU A 379 32.64 35.26 43.32
C LEU A 379 31.86 33.94 43.33
N GLU A 380 30.92 33.76 44.27
CA GLU A 380 30.01 32.61 44.29
C GLU A 380 29.10 32.57 43.06
N ARG A 381 28.51 33.71 42.68
CA ARG A 381 27.73 33.84 41.45
C ARG A 381 28.56 33.51 40.22
N GLN A 382 29.81 33.98 40.13
CA GLN A 382 30.71 33.66 39.03
C GLN A 382 30.99 32.14 38.94
N LYS A 383 31.29 31.49 40.08
CA LYS A 383 31.48 30.03 40.15
C LYS A 383 30.23 29.27 39.72
N PHE A 384 29.05 29.69 40.20
CA PHE A 384 27.78 29.08 39.82
C PHE A 384 27.52 29.18 38.32
N LEU A 385 27.74 30.35 37.72
CA LEU A 385 27.60 30.55 36.27
C LEU A 385 28.57 29.69 35.45
N LEU A 386 29.80 29.50 35.93
CA LEU A 386 30.77 28.60 35.28
C LEU A 386 30.30 27.14 35.31
N VAL A 387 29.78 26.67 36.45
CA VAL A 387 29.21 25.32 36.57
C VAL A 387 28.01 25.15 35.65
N GLN A 388 27.10 26.13 35.61
CA GLN A 388 25.93 26.11 34.74
C GLN A 388 26.34 26.06 33.25
N ARG A 389 27.36 26.84 32.86
CA ARG A 389 27.91 26.81 31.50
C ARG A 389 28.53 25.45 31.17
N ALA A 390 29.26 24.84 32.10
CA ALA A 390 29.85 23.52 31.92
C ALA A 390 28.78 22.44 31.74
N GLN A 391 27.73 22.45 32.57
CA GLN A 391 26.58 21.54 32.46
C GLN A 391 25.85 21.72 31.12
N LYS A 392 25.61 22.96 30.69
CA LYS A 392 24.99 23.24 29.38
C LYS A 392 25.83 22.65 28.24
N LYS A 393 27.15 22.90 28.25
CA LYS A 393 28.08 22.36 27.24
C LYS A 393 28.13 20.83 27.25
N GLN A 394 28.00 20.19 28.42
CA GLN A 394 27.93 18.74 28.52
C GLN A 394 26.64 18.18 27.92
N ARG A 395 25.49 18.81 28.18
CA ARG A 395 24.20 18.43 27.57
C ARG A 395 24.24 18.59 26.05
N GLU A 396 24.74 19.71 25.55
CA GLU A 396 24.89 19.93 24.09
C GLU A 396 25.79 18.86 23.44
N ARG A 397 26.86 18.43 24.12
CA ARG A 397 27.70 17.32 23.63
C ARG A 397 26.98 15.99 23.61
N GLN A 398 26.20 15.69 24.65
CA GLN A 398 25.40 14.47 24.71
C GLN A 398 24.33 14.45 23.60
N GLU A 399 23.63 15.56 23.39
CA GLU A 399 22.64 15.69 22.30
C GLU A 399 23.29 15.47 20.93
N VAL A 400 24.49 16.03 20.70
CA VAL A 400 25.23 15.81 19.44
C VAL A 400 25.68 14.35 19.30
N GLU A 401 26.13 13.70 20.38
CA GLU A 401 26.50 12.29 20.36
C GLU A 401 25.29 11.39 20.08
N ASP A 402 24.15 11.68 20.69
CA ASP A 402 22.87 10.99 20.46
C ASP A 402 22.40 11.16 19.01
N ASP A 403 22.46 12.38 18.46
CA ASP A 403 22.13 12.64 17.05
C ASP A 403 23.08 11.90 16.09
N LEU A 404 24.38 11.86 16.40
CA LEU A 404 25.35 11.12 15.60
C LEU A 404 25.12 9.61 15.65
N THR A 405 24.78 9.06 16.82
CA THR A 405 24.46 7.64 16.95
C THR A 405 23.16 7.30 16.22
N PHE A 406 22.12 8.13 16.35
CA PHE A 406 20.87 7.98 15.61
C PHE A 406 21.10 8.05 14.09
N ALA A 407 21.86 9.02 13.60
CA ALA A 407 22.20 9.13 12.18
C ALA A 407 22.96 7.90 11.68
N ARG A 408 23.92 7.37 12.46
CA ARG A 408 24.66 6.14 12.12
C ARG A 408 23.73 4.93 12.03
N GLN A 409 22.82 4.77 12.98
CA GLN A 409 21.82 3.69 12.97
C GLN A 409 20.92 3.81 11.75
N TYR A 410 20.38 4.99 11.48
CA TYR A 410 19.51 5.24 10.33
C TYR A 410 20.22 4.94 9.00
N HIS A 411 21.48 5.36 8.85
CA HIS A 411 22.28 5.03 7.67
C HIS A 411 22.58 3.53 7.56
N ALA A 412 22.82 2.83 8.68
CA ALA A 412 23.03 1.39 8.69
C ALA A 412 21.75 0.63 8.28
N GLU A 413 20.59 1.03 8.80
CA GLU A 413 19.28 0.49 8.40
C GLU A 413 19.00 0.74 6.93
N GLY A 414 19.27 1.96 6.43
CA GLY A 414 19.15 2.29 5.02
C GLY A 414 20.03 1.42 4.12
N ARG A 415 21.28 1.18 4.51
CA ARG A 415 22.17 0.25 3.80
C ARG A 415 21.64 -1.19 3.84
N ALA A 416 21.21 -1.67 5.00
CA ALA A 416 20.66 -3.02 5.14
C ALA A 416 19.41 -3.22 4.27
N ALA A 417 18.52 -2.21 4.19
CA ALA A 417 17.34 -2.25 3.34
C ALA A 417 17.72 -2.29 1.84
N LEU A 418 18.70 -1.49 1.41
CA LEU A 418 19.21 -1.52 0.04
C LEU A 418 19.83 -2.87 -0.31
N GLU A 419 20.65 -3.44 0.58
CA GLU A 419 21.21 -4.78 0.37
C GLU A 419 20.13 -5.86 0.30
N ALA A 420 19.10 -5.80 1.16
CA ALA A 420 17.98 -6.73 1.12
C ALA A 420 17.22 -6.64 -0.21
N GLN A 421 16.99 -5.42 -0.71
CA GLN A 421 16.38 -5.21 -2.02
C GLN A 421 17.25 -5.76 -3.14
N GLN A 422 18.57 -5.53 -3.11
CA GLN A 422 19.50 -6.09 -4.09
C GLN A 422 19.50 -7.62 -4.07
N ARG A 423 19.55 -8.25 -2.89
CA ARG A 423 19.45 -9.71 -2.74
C ARG A 423 18.14 -10.24 -3.30
N HIS A 424 17.02 -9.56 -3.05
CA HIS A 424 15.72 -9.94 -3.60
C HIS A 424 15.70 -9.88 -5.14
N VAL A 425 16.19 -8.79 -5.74
CA VAL A 425 16.30 -8.64 -7.19
C VAL A 425 17.23 -9.70 -7.79
N GLN A 426 18.37 -9.98 -7.16
CA GLN A 426 19.27 -11.05 -7.58
C GLN A 426 18.59 -12.43 -7.52
N GLY A 427 17.83 -12.71 -6.46
CA GLY A 427 17.05 -13.94 -6.32
C GLY A 427 16.01 -14.11 -7.45
N ILE A 428 15.30 -13.03 -7.81
CA ILE A 428 14.37 -13.04 -8.96
C ILE A 428 15.13 -13.32 -10.26
N ARG A 429 16.27 -12.66 -10.49
CA ARG A 429 17.09 -12.90 -11.69
C ARG A 429 17.57 -14.34 -11.78
N GLN A 430 18.03 -14.93 -10.68
CA GLN A 430 18.44 -16.34 -10.63
C GLN A 430 17.28 -17.28 -10.92
N ARG A 431 16.09 -17.01 -10.36
CA ARG A 431 14.87 -17.79 -10.62
C ARG A 431 14.42 -17.67 -12.08
N ASN A 432 14.46 -16.48 -12.66
CA ASN A 432 14.15 -16.30 -14.08
C ASN A 432 15.16 -17.04 -14.97
N LYS A 433 16.44 -16.99 -14.63
CA LYS A 433 17.48 -17.75 -15.35
C LYS A 433 17.24 -19.26 -15.27
N SER A 434 16.83 -19.78 -14.12
CA SER A 434 16.51 -21.21 -13.98
C SER A 434 15.26 -21.59 -14.76
N PHE A 435 14.23 -20.74 -14.80
CA PHE A 435 13.06 -20.94 -15.64
C PHE A 435 13.39 -20.90 -17.13
N GLN A 436 14.23 -19.95 -17.58
CA GLN A 436 14.70 -19.91 -18.96
C GLN A 436 15.45 -21.19 -19.34
N LYS A 437 16.33 -21.71 -18.46
CA LYS A 437 17.01 -22.98 -18.70
C LYS A 437 16.02 -24.14 -18.84
N LYS A 438 15.00 -24.23 -17.97
CA LYS A 438 13.95 -25.24 -18.07
C LYS A 438 13.14 -25.12 -19.37
N LEU A 439 12.82 -23.90 -19.79
CA LEU A 439 12.12 -23.65 -21.04
C LEU A 439 12.93 -24.09 -22.25
N ILE A 440 14.25 -23.84 -22.26
CA ILE A 440 15.15 -24.31 -23.33
C ILE A 440 15.16 -25.84 -23.39
N VAL A 441 15.22 -26.52 -22.23
CA VAL A 441 15.15 -27.99 -22.16
C VAL A 441 13.79 -28.48 -22.69
N GLN A 442 12.68 -27.90 -22.27
CA GLN A 442 11.34 -28.25 -22.77
C GLN A 442 11.20 -28.01 -24.28
N MET A 443 11.79 -26.93 -24.81
CA MET A 443 11.82 -26.69 -26.26
C MET A 443 12.66 -27.75 -26.99
N ALA A 444 13.76 -28.21 -26.40
CA ALA A 444 14.58 -29.27 -26.97
C ALA A 444 13.85 -30.64 -26.92
N GLU A 445 13.19 -30.96 -25.81
CA GLU A 445 12.36 -32.16 -25.66
C GLU A 445 11.17 -32.15 -26.63
N GLN A 446 10.49 -31.02 -26.79
CA GLN A 446 9.44 -30.86 -27.80
C GLN A 446 9.98 -31.03 -29.21
N ARG A 447 11.18 -30.50 -29.53
CA ARG A 447 11.83 -30.74 -30.82
C ARG A 447 12.20 -32.21 -31.05
N GLN A 448 12.55 -32.96 -30.01
CA GLN A 448 12.85 -34.40 -30.10
C GLN A 448 11.58 -35.27 -30.15
N GLY A 449 10.51 -34.86 -29.46
CA GLY A 449 9.24 -35.58 -29.38
C GLY A 449 8.23 -35.24 -30.47
N GLN A 450 8.44 -34.16 -31.23
CA GLN A 450 7.69 -33.91 -32.46
C GLN A 450 8.19 -34.87 -33.55
N PRO A 451 7.34 -35.74 -34.13
CA PRO A 451 7.69 -36.34 -35.41
C PRO A 451 7.96 -35.19 -36.38
N MET A 452 9.16 -35.17 -36.97
CA MET A 452 9.55 -34.20 -38.01
C MET A 452 8.35 -33.99 -38.93
N SER A 453 7.72 -32.80 -38.82
CA SER A 453 6.56 -32.45 -39.62
C SER A 453 6.92 -32.71 -41.09
N PRO A 454 6.04 -33.31 -41.91
CA PRO A 454 6.30 -33.59 -43.32
C PRO A 454 6.74 -32.35 -44.12
N LEU A 455 6.47 -31.15 -43.60
CA LEU A 455 6.83 -29.88 -44.20
C LEU A 455 8.29 -29.43 -43.94
N HIS A 456 8.99 -30.08 -42.99
CA HIS A 456 10.35 -29.70 -42.55
C HIS A 456 11.40 -30.80 -42.80
N LEU A 457 11.08 -31.86 -43.55
CA LEU A 457 12.14 -32.71 -44.09
C LEU A 457 13.01 -31.88 -45.04
N PRO A 458 14.35 -31.91 -44.91
CA PRO A 458 15.22 -31.59 -46.02
C PRO A 458 14.70 -32.37 -47.23
N ARG A 459 14.42 -31.69 -48.34
CA ARG A 459 13.90 -32.27 -49.61
C ARG A 459 14.74 -33.42 -50.19
N THR A 460 15.76 -33.89 -49.48
CA THR A 460 16.79 -34.83 -49.90
C THR A 460 16.55 -36.26 -49.46
N LEU A 461 15.68 -36.56 -48.48
CA LEU A 461 15.52 -37.94 -47.97
C LEU A 461 14.06 -38.40 -47.97
N MET A 462 13.81 -39.55 -48.59
CA MET A 462 12.50 -40.21 -48.60
C MET A 462 12.03 -40.60 -47.19
N ASN A 463 10.75 -40.38 -46.94
CA ASN A 463 10.04 -40.76 -45.70
C ASN A 463 9.95 -42.30 -45.57
N SER A 464 9.77 -42.83 -44.35
CA SER A 464 9.72 -44.27 -44.06
C SER A 464 8.64 -45.01 -44.88
N ARG A 465 7.49 -44.38 -45.10
CA ARG A 465 6.41 -44.90 -45.95
C ARG A 465 6.76 -44.88 -47.44
N GLU A 466 7.50 -43.87 -47.89
CA GLU A 466 7.99 -43.80 -49.27
C GLU A 466 9.09 -44.82 -49.50
N ARG A 467 10.00 -45.02 -48.53
CA ARG A 467 11.00 -46.09 -48.55
C ARG A 467 10.36 -47.46 -48.59
N SER A 468 9.27 -47.70 -47.85
CA SER A 468 8.59 -49.00 -47.90
C SER A 468 7.89 -49.23 -49.24
N LEU A 469 7.26 -48.21 -49.83
CA LEU A 469 6.69 -48.29 -51.18
C LEU A 469 7.76 -48.54 -52.25
N ASN A 470 8.92 -47.91 -52.11
CA ASN A 470 10.04 -48.05 -53.04
C ASN A 470 11.01 -49.18 -52.65
N ALA A 471 10.70 -49.99 -51.64
CA ALA A 471 11.62 -50.98 -51.09
C ALA A 471 12.10 -51.99 -52.15
N LYS A 472 11.18 -52.46 -53.02
CA LYS A 472 11.52 -53.35 -54.14
C LYS A 472 12.40 -52.69 -55.20
N LEU A 473 12.30 -51.36 -55.36
CA LEU A 473 13.12 -50.60 -56.30
C LEU A 473 14.52 -50.36 -55.73
N LEU A 474 14.60 -50.04 -54.44
CA LEU A 474 15.85 -49.89 -53.69
C LEU A 474 16.62 -51.21 -53.64
N GLN A 475 15.93 -52.34 -53.39
CA GLN A 475 16.53 -53.67 -53.40
C GLN A 475 17.13 -54.05 -54.76
N LYS A 476 16.49 -53.64 -55.86
CA LYS A 476 17.04 -53.84 -57.23
C LYS A 476 18.24 -52.95 -57.55
N LEU A 477 18.45 -51.87 -56.80
CA LEU A 477 19.63 -51.01 -56.91
C LEU A 477 20.80 -51.52 -56.06
N GLU A 478 20.54 -52.44 -55.11
CA GLU A 478 21.58 -53.15 -54.34
C GLU A 478 22.26 -54.25 -55.18
N ASP A 479 21.61 -54.72 -56.26
CA ASP A 479 22.22 -55.62 -57.24
C ASP A 479 23.34 -54.89 -58.00
N PRO A 480 24.61 -55.36 -57.95
CA PRO A 480 25.76 -54.62 -58.47
C PRO A 480 25.67 -54.32 -59.96
N ASP A 481 25.15 -55.24 -60.78
CA ASP A 481 24.98 -55.05 -62.22
C ASP A 481 23.93 -53.98 -62.56
N MET A 482 22.84 -53.89 -61.78
CA MET A 482 21.77 -52.92 -62.00
C MET A 482 22.11 -51.56 -61.41
N GLY A 483 22.74 -51.53 -60.23
CA GLY A 483 23.27 -50.31 -59.62
C GLY A 483 24.29 -49.62 -60.53
N GLN A 484 25.19 -50.39 -61.16
CA GLN A 484 26.21 -49.85 -62.06
C GLN A 484 25.63 -49.31 -63.37
N LYS A 485 24.65 -50.00 -63.97
CA LYS A 485 23.90 -49.50 -65.16
C LYS A 485 23.14 -48.20 -64.87
N VAL A 486 22.56 -48.06 -63.68
CA VAL A 486 21.88 -46.83 -63.27
C VAL A 486 22.88 -45.71 -63.01
N LEU A 487 24.04 -46.00 -62.41
CA LEU A 487 25.12 -45.03 -62.22
C LEU A 487 25.66 -44.50 -63.56
N GLU A 488 25.88 -45.36 -64.55
CA GLU A 488 26.28 -44.97 -65.91
C GLU A 488 25.26 -44.08 -66.62
N LYS A 489 23.96 -44.26 -66.34
CA LYS A 489 22.89 -43.44 -66.92
C LYS A 489 22.72 -42.09 -66.22
N VAL A 490 22.99 -42.02 -64.92
CA VAL A 490 22.83 -40.79 -64.12
C VAL A 490 24.11 -39.94 -64.14
N SER A 491 25.27 -40.55 -64.39
CA SER A 491 26.55 -39.86 -64.59
C SER A 491 26.92 -39.88 -66.08
N PRO A 492 26.44 -38.92 -66.91
CA PRO A 492 26.90 -38.83 -68.29
C PRO A 492 28.41 -38.59 -68.30
N ALA A 493 29.14 -39.46 -68.99
CA ALA A 493 30.55 -39.27 -69.27
C ALA A 493 30.74 -37.90 -69.94
N LYS A 494 31.45 -36.99 -69.25
CA LYS A 494 31.95 -35.75 -69.84
C LYS A 494 33.04 -36.10 -70.85
N GLU A 495 32.67 -36.36 -72.09
CA GLU A 495 33.59 -36.11 -73.21
C GLU A 495 33.61 -34.60 -73.44
N ALA A 496 34.65 -33.94 -72.94
CA ALA A 496 34.94 -32.56 -73.29
C ALA A 496 35.53 -32.54 -74.72
N PRO A 497 35.04 -31.69 -75.64
CA PRO A 497 35.68 -31.53 -76.93
C PRO A 497 37.03 -30.83 -76.74
N VAL A 498 38.11 -31.54 -77.06
CA VAL A 498 39.45 -30.96 -77.16
C VAL A 498 39.47 -30.06 -78.39
N ILE A 499 39.46 -28.75 -78.18
CA ILE A 499 39.78 -27.77 -79.22
C ILE A 499 41.31 -27.67 -79.26
N THR A 500 41.93 -28.36 -80.21
CA THR A 500 43.33 -28.15 -80.59
C THR A 500 43.45 -26.81 -81.33
N THR A 501 44.15 -25.85 -80.73
CA THR A 501 44.64 -24.65 -81.41
C THR A 501 46.10 -24.87 -81.77
N THR A 502 46.38 -25.08 -83.05
CA THR A 502 47.74 -25.00 -83.62
C THR A 502 48.02 -23.56 -84.01
N PHE A 503 49.02 -22.94 -83.36
CA PHE A 503 49.65 -21.72 -83.83
C PHE A 503 50.86 -22.09 -84.70
N TYR A 504 50.96 -21.48 -85.87
CA TYR A 504 52.22 -21.31 -86.61
C TYR A 504 53.01 -20.15 -86.00
#